data_AF-A0A821CR73-F1
#
_entry.id   AF-A0A821CR73-F1
#
_cell.length_a   1.000
_cell.length_b   1.000
_cell.length_c   1.000
_cell.angle_alpha   90.00
_cell.angle_beta   90.00
_cell.angle_gamma   90.00
#
_symmetry.space_group_name_H-M   'P 1'
#
loop_
_entity.id
_entity.type
_entity.pdbx_description
1 polymer ?
#
loop_
_entity_poly.entity_id
_entity_poly.type
_entity_poly.pdbx_seq_one_letter_code
_entity_poly.pdbx_strand_id
1 'polypeptide(L)'
;LEQQQQQLNNSSLGDNDIYHSISPKASMSRHGSIFYDALEAHSVLMLNNDKDELAKLSESESSSSDEDESHAGELDRQISALHQLNPPKIKTKWRRSSLPAGAPDTTNVGLWNIMRKAIGKDLSRIAMPIVLNEPLGLLQKLCEEMEYSDLLDHASQTDEPHLRLVYVVAFIVSTYSSNHYRTGRKNFNPLLGETYECIREDKGWKFIAEQVSHHPPISVCACDSPNFIFSQKIFPDSLNVLTFKKYNETIIWNKCTMCIHNVLSTDRWIDHYGDVLVESSLGIKSRISFLQSDYRTRLNNVVGDVEDVNGRLVHKIFGRWHEELYCGTDKAAKCIWRQ
;
A
#
# COMPACT_ATOMS: atom_id res chain seq x y z
N LEU A 1 17.50 50.84 0.51
CA LEU A 1 17.00 50.10 -0.67
C LEU A 1 17.95 50.17 -1.87
N GLU A 2 19.22 50.58 -1.72
CA GLU A 2 20.22 50.56 -2.82
C GLU A 2 21.59 49.99 -2.39
N GLN A 3 21.68 49.26 -1.28
CA GLN A 3 22.94 48.62 -0.83
C GLN A 3 22.82 47.10 -0.57
N GLN A 4 21.79 46.45 -1.12
CA GLN A 4 21.62 44.99 -1.05
C GLN A 4 21.52 44.31 -2.43
N GLN A 5 21.97 44.98 -3.49
CA GLN A 5 21.93 44.47 -4.87
C GLN A 5 23.31 44.28 -5.53
N GLN A 6 24.41 44.42 -4.77
CA GLN A 6 25.78 44.30 -5.31
C GLN A 6 26.61 43.13 -4.74
N GLN A 7 25.98 42.12 -4.14
CA GLN A 7 26.68 40.93 -3.60
C GLN A 7 26.28 39.59 -4.25
N LEU A 8 25.72 39.61 -5.47
CA LEU A 8 25.33 38.37 -6.18
C LEU A 8 26.06 38.12 -7.51
N ASN A 9 27.10 38.90 -7.85
CA ASN A 9 27.73 38.81 -9.18
C ASN A 9 29.13 38.20 -9.24
N ASN A 10 29.68 37.61 -8.17
CA ASN A 10 31.00 36.96 -8.26
C ASN A 10 31.07 35.66 -7.46
N SER A 11 30.62 34.56 -8.07
CA SER A 11 31.19 33.24 -7.80
C SER A 11 31.01 32.36 -9.04
N SER A 12 32.11 32.26 -9.80
CA SER A 12 32.29 31.31 -10.90
C SER A 12 32.15 29.88 -10.38
N LEU A 13 31.11 29.17 -10.79
CA LEU A 13 31.05 27.72 -10.70
C LEU A 13 31.61 27.14 -12.00
N GLY A 14 32.65 26.33 -11.84
CA GLY A 14 33.35 25.64 -12.91
C GLY A 14 32.50 24.57 -13.57
N ASP A 15 32.91 24.27 -14.80
CA ASP A 15 32.46 23.16 -15.63
C ASP A 15 32.33 21.87 -14.82
N ASN A 16 31.18 21.19 -14.95
CA ASN A 16 31.10 19.76 -15.20
C ASN A 16 29.65 19.32 -15.49
N ASP A 17 29.52 18.66 -16.64
CA ASP A 17 28.52 17.66 -17.02
C ASP A 17 27.04 18.05 -17.14
N ILE A 18 26.73 18.62 -18.31
CA ILE A 18 25.39 18.68 -18.91
C ILE A 18 24.96 17.25 -19.28
N TYR A 19 24.08 16.64 -18.48
CA TYR A 19 23.32 15.47 -18.93
C TYR A 19 22.02 15.94 -19.58
N HIS A 20 21.93 15.72 -20.89
CA HIS A 20 20.74 15.94 -21.70
C HIS A 20 19.55 15.11 -21.16
N SER A 21 18.53 15.78 -20.61
CA SER A 21 17.22 15.19 -20.38
C SER A 21 16.49 15.02 -21.72
N ILE A 22 16.32 13.79 -22.17
CA ILE A 22 15.40 13.47 -23.27
C ILE A 22 13.99 13.56 -22.69
N SER A 23 13.27 14.61 -23.08
CA SER A 23 11.88 14.85 -22.71
C SER A 23 10.95 14.00 -23.59
N PRO A 24 10.07 13.15 -23.04
CA PRO A 24 8.85 12.77 -23.73
C PRO A 24 7.80 13.86 -23.45
N LYS A 25 7.19 14.36 -24.52
CA LYS A 25 6.19 15.43 -24.55
C LYS A 25 5.17 15.29 -23.41
N ALA A 26 5.21 16.22 -22.46
CA ALA A 26 4.12 16.44 -21.54
C ALA A 26 2.88 16.84 -22.34
N SER A 27 1.84 16.01 -22.30
CA SER A 27 0.49 16.42 -22.68
C SER A 27 0.01 17.44 -21.65
N MET A 28 0.19 18.72 -21.96
CA MET A 28 -0.47 19.79 -21.23
C MET A 28 -1.96 19.74 -21.54
N SER A 29 -2.76 19.24 -20.59
CA SER A 29 -4.20 19.47 -20.59
C SER A 29 -4.44 20.98 -20.49
N ARG A 30 -4.85 21.58 -21.60
CA ARG A 30 -5.42 22.94 -21.62
C ARG A 30 -6.84 22.81 -21.10
N HIS A 31 -7.04 22.91 -19.80
CA HIS A 31 -8.24 23.45 -19.13
C HIS A 31 -7.94 23.55 -17.64
N GLY A 32 -8.43 24.58 -16.96
CA GLY A 32 -8.21 24.84 -15.54
C GLY A 32 -8.92 23.85 -14.61
N SER A 33 -8.64 22.55 -14.76
CA SER A 33 -9.13 21.50 -13.88
C SER A 33 -8.39 21.60 -12.55
N ILE A 34 -9.08 22.14 -11.55
CA ILE A 34 -8.69 22.00 -10.16
C ILE A 34 -8.82 20.51 -9.84
N PHE A 35 -7.68 19.84 -9.65
CA PHE A 35 -7.64 18.44 -9.22
C PHE A 35 -8.00 18.39 -7.73
N TYR A 36 -9.07 17.67 -7.40
CA TYR A 36 -9.43 17.36 -6.03
C TYR A 36 -8.88 15.98 -5.68
N ASP A 37 -8.48 15.77 -4.44
CA ASP A 37 -8.16 14.43 -3.96
C ASP A 37 -9.42 13.55 -4.12
N ALA A 38 -9.34 12.50 -4.93
CA ALA A 38 -10.37 11.47 -4.98
C ALA A 38 -10.64 10.90 -3.58
N LEU A 39 -11.87 10.45 -3.33
CA LEU A 39 -12.24 9.73 -2.12
C LEU A 39 -11.29 8.55 -1.94
N GLU A 40 -10.44 8.66 -0.92
CA GLU A 40 -9.38 7.71 -0.66
C GLU A 40 -9.98 6.34 -0.40
N ALA A 41 -9.52 5.38 -1.19
CA ALA A 41 -9.92 3.99 -1.11
C ALA A 41 -9.61 3.41 0.29
N HIS A 42 -8.41 3.66 0.83
CA HIS A 42 -8.03 3.25 2.19
C HIS A 42 -8.82 3.96 3.31
N SER A 43 -9.52 5.04 2.98
CA SER A 43 -10.39 5.77 3.87
C SER A 43 -11.74 5.98 3.23
N VAL A 44 -12.47 4.88 3.01
CA VAL A 44 -13.86 4.90 3.47
C VAL A 44 -13.79 5.16 4.98
N LEU A 45 -13.57 6.43 5.32
CA LEU A 45 -14.01 7.05 6.53
C LEU A 45 -15.51 6.79 6.53
N MET A 46 -15.90 5.62 7.04
CA MET A 46 -17.22 5.41 7.61
C MET A 46 -17.27 6.31 8.85
N LEU A 47 -17.27 7.63 8.64
CA LEU A 47 -18.00 8.52 9.51
C LEU A 47 -19.41 7.95 9.45
N ASN A 48 -19.83 7.25 10.51
CA ASN A 48 -21.16 6.67 10.58
C ASN A 48 -22.18 7.70 10.10
N ASN A 49 -22.67 7.50 8.88
CA ASN A 49 -24.03 7.69 8.41
C ASN A 49 -24.07 7.21 6.94
N ASP A 50 -24.93 6.22 6.74
CA ASP A 50 -25.54 5.78 5.48
C ASP A 50 -24.71 4.89 4.53
N LYS A 51 -25.10 3.61 4.51
CA LYS A 51 -24.56 2.52 3.66
C LYS A 51 -25.06 2.56 2.21
N ASP A 52 -25.89 3.54 1.83
CA ASP A 52 -26.72 3.46 0.61
C ASP A 52 -26.21 4.29 -0.58
N GLU A 53 -25.16 5.11 -0.45
CA GLU A 53 -24.68 5.97 -1.56
C GLU A 53 -23.62 5.31 -2.48
N LEU A 54 -22.90 4.28 -2.02
CA LEU A 54 -21.80 3.69 -2.79
C LEU A 54 -22.26 2.84 -4.00
N ALA A 55 -23.51 2.37 -3.99
CA ALA A 55 -24.05 1.48 -5.02
C ALA A 55 -24.55 2.22 -6.29
N LYS A 56 -24.62 3.55 -6.29
CA LYS A 56 -25.18 4.34 -7.42
C LYS A 56 -24.15 4.84 -8.42
N LEU A 57 -22.86 4.71 -8.14
CA LEU A 57 -21.77 5.23 -8.99
C LEU A 57 -21.22 4.19 -9.99
N SER A 58 -21.68 2.94 -9.94
CA SER A 58 -21.19 1.85 -10.81
C SER A 58 -21.96 1.67 -12.13
N GLU A 59 -23.02 2.44 -12.39
CA GLU A 59 -23.92 2.19 -13.53
C GLU A 59 -23.77 3.13 -14.73
N SER A 60 -22.77 4.02 -14.75
CA SER A 60 -22.54 4.86 -15.93
C SER A 60 -21.08 4.83 -16.35
N GLU A 61 -20.70 3.82 -17.14
CA GLU A 61 -19.84 3.99 -18.32
C GLU A 61 -19.73 2.65 -19.06
N SER A 62 -20.49 2.54 -20.15
CA SER A 62 -20.29 1.50 -21.17
C SER A 62 -20.49 2.10 -22.57
N SER A 63 -19.70 1.58 -23.51
CA SER A 63 -19.56 1.88 -24.95
C SER A 63 -18.59 3.02 -25.30
N SER A 64 -17.68 2.90 -26.28
CA SER A 64 -17.43 1.84 -27.27
C SER A 64 -15.99 1.91 -27.81
N SER A 65 -15.43 0.73 -28.01
CA SER A 65 -14.24 0.35 -28.81
C SER A 65 -14.28 0.85 -30.25
N ASP A 66 -13.11 1.21 -30.79
CA ASP A 66 -12.65 0.97 -32.18
C ASP A 66 -11.26 1.64 -32.35
N GLU A 67 -10.14 0.86 -32.41
CA GLU A 67 -8.83 1.15 -33.05
C GLU A 67 -7.66 0.25 -32.51
N ASP A 68 -7.80 -1.09 -32.50
CA ASP A 68 -6.87 -1.97 -31.73
C ASP A 68 -5.69 -2.63 -32.49
N GLU A 69 -5.57 -2.55 -33.82
CA GLU A 69 -4.52 -3.32 -34.53
C GLU A 69 -3.17 -2.57 -34.71
N SER A 70 -3.17 -1.23 -34.79
CA SER A 70 -1.95 -0.45 -35.04
C SER A 70 -1.12 -0.19 -33.77
N HIS A 71 -1.77 -0.20 -32.60
CA HIS A 71 -1.15 0.05 -31.30
C HIS A 71 -0.39 -1.15 -30.75
N ALA A 72 -0.81 -2.39 -31.07
CA ALA A 72 -0.15 -3.60 -30.58
C ALA A 72 1.30 -3.72 -31.07
N GLY A 73 1.56 -3.42 -32.35
CA GLY A 73 2.90 -3.49 -32.93
C GLY A 73 3.87 -2.41 -32.44
N GLU A 74 3.34 -1.25 -32.04
CA GLU A 74 4.14 -0.18 -31.41
C GLU A 74 4.44 -0.51 -29.94
N LEU A 75 3.46 -1.08 -29.23
CA LEU A 75 3.61 -1.53 -27.85
C LEU A 75 4.67 -2.64 -27.74
N ASP A 76 4.66 -3.63 -28.64
CA ASP A 76 5.66 -4.70 -28.66
C ASP A 76 7.09 -4.18 -28.92
N ARG A 77 7.23 -3.15 -29.77
CA ARG A 77 8.52 -2.48 -30.00
C ARG A 77 8.99 -1.73 -28.77
N GLN A 78 8.09 -1.03 -28.07
CA GLN A 78 8.40 -0.32 -26.84
C GLN A 78 8.78 -1.30 -25.71
N ILE A 79 8.04 -2.39 -25.54
CA ILE A 79 8.37 -3.48 -24.60
C ILE A 79 9.74 -4.08 -24.92
N SER A 80 10.02 -4.34 -26.20
CA SER A 80 11.32 -4.86 -26.64
C SER A 80 12.47 -3.87 -26.40
N ALA A 81 12.22 -2.56 -26.52
CA ALA A 81 13.20 -1.52 -26.20
C ALA A 81 13.42 -1.40 -24.68
N LEU A 82 12.36 -1.53 -23.86
CA LEU A 82 12.45 -1.57 -22.40
C LEU A 82 13.25 -2.77 -21.91
N HIS A 83 13.10 -3.95 -22.53
CA HIS A 83 13.91 -5.14 -22.21
C HIS A 83 15.41 -4.95 -22.48
N GLN A 84 15.80 -3.98 -23.32
CA GLN A 84 17.19 -3.64 -23.60
C GLN A 84 17.75 -2.60 -22.62
N LEU A 85 16.90 -1.94 -21.84
CA LEU A 85 17.34 -1.02 -20.80
C LEU A 85 17.93 -1.82 -19.64
N ASN A 86 19.19 -1.56 -19.34
CA ASN A 86 19.78 -2.02 -18.09
C ASN A 86 19.28 -1.10 -16.97
N PRO A 87 18.58 -1.62 -15.95
CA PRO A 87 18.18 -0.79 -14.81
C PRO A 87 19.42 -0.15 -14.18
N PRO A 88 19.34 1.11 -13.75
CA PRO A 88 20.47 1.81 -13.18
C PRO A 88 21.00 1.03 -11.97
N LYS A 89 22.30 0.70 -12.00
CA LYS A 89 22.95 0.03 -10.87
C LYS A 89 22.91 0.95 -9.66
N ILE A 90 22.24 0.52 -8.59
CA ILE A 90 22.17 1.26 -7.33
C ILE A 90 23.59 1.29 -6.75
N LYS A 91 24.25 2.45 -6.83
CA LYS A 91 25.67 2.59 -6.46
C LYS A 91 25.92 2.52 -4.95
N THR A 92 24.89 2.67 -4.12
CA THR A 92 25.02 2.84 -2.68
C THR A 92 24.36 1.69 -1.92
N LYS A 93 25.15 0.95 -1.12
CA LYS A 93 24.63 -0.04 -0.16
C LYS A 93 23.92 0.58 1.05
N TRP A 94 24.04 1.89 1.24
CA TRP A 94 23.53 2.61 2.40
C TRP A 94 22.14 3.20 2.11
N ARG A 95 21.18 2.94 3.00
CA ARG A 95 19.86 3.57 3.00
C ARG A 95 19.81 4.65 4.09
N ARG A 96 19.12 5.76 3.82
CA ARG A 96 18.96 6.83 4.83
C ARG A 96 18.25 6.30 6.08
N SER A 97 18.66 6.77 7.26
CA SER A 97 18.05 6.43 8.54
C SER A 97 17.24 7.58 9.16
N SER A 98 17.28 8.77 8.56
CA SER A 98 16.52 9.94 9.00
C SER A 98 16.05 10.80 7.83
N LEU A 99 15.05 11.63 8.08
CA LEU A 99 14.62 12.70 7.19
C LEU A 99 15.38 14.00 7.50
N PRO A 100 15.45 14.95 6.55
CA PRO A 100 16.12 16.23 6.77
C PRO A 100 15.50 17.09 7.89
N ALA A 101 14.24 16.87 8.23
CA ALA A 101 13.53 17.60 9.26
C ALA A 101 12.62 16.67 10.08
N GLY A 102 12.36 17.06 11.33
CA GLY A 102 11.35 16.43 12.17
C GLY A 102 9.94 16.66 11.64
N ALA A 103 8.99 15.83 12.06
CA ALA A 103 7.61 16.02 11.68
C ALA A 103 7.03 17.32 12.28
N PRO A 104 6.15 18.03 11.55
CA PRO A 104 5.53 19.24 12.05
C PRO A 104 4.60 18.94 13.24
N ASP A 105 4.46 19.90 14.14
CA ASP A 105 3.49 19.84 15.24
C ASP A 105 2.07 20.05 14.70
N THR A 106 1.23 19.03 14.84
CA THR A 106 -0.18 19.04 14.38
C THR A 106 -1.18 19.38 15.48
N THR A 107 -0.75 19.64 16.72
CA THR A 107 -1.64 19.87 17.88
C THR A 107 -2.58 21.05 17.68
N ASN A 108 -2.14 22.09 16.96
CA ASN A 108 -2.92 23.29 16.67
C ASN A 108 -3.72 23.23 15.36
N VAL A 109 -3.60 22.13 14.60
CA VAL A 109 -4.38 21.95 13.38
C VAL A 109 -5.77 21.47 13.78
N GLY A 110 -6.68 22.42 14.00
CA GLY A 110 -8.08 22.12 14.27
C GLY A 110 -8.74 21.49 13.05
N LEU A 111 -8.61 20.17 12.89
CA LEU A 111 -9.38 19.36 11.93
C LEU A 111 -10.87 19.69 12.03
N TRP A 112 -11.36 19.88 13.26
CA TRP A 112 -12.70 20.36 13.53
C TRP A 112 -12.99 21.75 12.93
N ASN A 113 -12.04 22.67 12.90
CA ASN A 113 -12.24 23.99 12.30
C ASN A 113 -12.31 23.92 10.77
N ILE A 114 -11.58 22.99 10.16
CA ILE A 114 -11.62 22.73 8.72
C ILE A 114 -12.96 22.05 8.36
N MET A 115 -13.33 21.01 9.11
CA MET A 115 -14.62 20.33 8.94
C MET A 115 -15.81 21.25 9.24
N ARG A 116 -15.74 22.16 10.22
CA ARG A 116 -16.81 23.14 10.44
C ARG A 116 -17.01 24.08 9.26
N LYS A 117 -15.92 24.48 8.58
CA LYS A 117 -15.99 25.28 7.33
C LYS A 117 -16.51 24.47 6.14
N ALA A 118 -16.55 23.14 6.29
CA ALA A 118 -17.03 22.17 5.32
C ALA A 118 -18.50 21.81 5.45
N ILE A 119 -19.14 22.09 6.59
CA ILE A 119 -20.53 21.67 6.86
C ILE A 119 -21.45 22.25 5.77
N GLY A 120 -22.20 21.37 5.09
CA GLY A 120 -23.11 21.73 4.00
C GLY A 120 -22.43 21.83 2.62
N LYS A 121 -21.12 21.55 2.52
CA LYS A 121 -20.40 21.41 1.25
C LYS A 121 -20.04 19.94 1.02
N ASP A 122 -19.86 19.60 -0.25
CA ASP A 122 -19.28 18.32 -0.66
C ASP A 122 -17.87 18.18 -0.06
N LEU A 123 -17.71 17.25 0.89
CA LEU A 123 -16.48 17.04 1.64
C LEU A 123 -15.32 16.60 0.73
N SER A 124 -15.62 16.00 -0.43
CA SER A 124 -14.61 15.61 -1.42
C SER A 124 -13.87 16.81 -2.03
N ARG A 125 -14.46 18.00 -1.97
CA ARG A 125 -13.89 19.23 -2.56
C ARG A 125 -12.97 20.00 -1.61
N ILE A 126 -12.72 19.47 -0.41
CA ILE A 126 -11.97 20.18 0.61
C ILE A 126 -10.55 19.66 0.64
N ALA A 127 -9.63 20.50 0.17
CA ALA A 127 -8.22 20.23 0.24
C ALA A 127 -7.78 20.10 1.70
N MET A 128 -7.25 18.94 2.05
CA MET A 128 -6.68 18.69 3.37
C MET A 128 -5.35 19.44 3.50
N PRO A 129 -5.09 20.10 4.63
CA PRO A 129 -3.79 20.73 4.86
C PRO A 129 -2.66 19.71 4.79
N ILE A 130 -1.63 20.05 4.01
CA ILE A 130 -0.43 19.22 3.80
C ILE A 130 0.27 18.77 5.09
N VAL A 131 0.12 19.54 6.17
CA VAL A 131 0.70 19.24 7.49
C VAL A 131 0.09 17.97 8.13
N LEU A 132 -1.09 17.54 7.66
CA LEU A 132 -1.74 16.30 8.08
C LEU A 132 -1.30 15.10 7.25
N ASN A 133 -0.55 15.33 6.17
CA ASN A 133 -0.02 14.25 5.36
C ASN A 133 1.30 13.74 5.93
N GLU A 134 1.53 12.46 5.76
CA GLU A 134 2.87 11.90 5.86
C GLU A 134 3.61 12.04 4.54
N PRO A 135 4.95 12.14 4.55
CA PRO A 135 5.74 12.34 3.34
C PRO A 135 5.91 11.03 2.53
N LEU A 136 4.81 10.28 2.35
CA LEU A 136 4.72 9.08 1.53
C LEU A 136 3.41 9.05 0.74
N GLY A 137 3.47 8.57 -0.51
CA GLY A 137 2.29 8.29 -1.34
C GLY A 137 1.70 6.90 -1.10
N LEU A 138 0.48 6.67 -1.57
CA LEU A 138 -0.18 5.36 -1.45
C LEU A 138 0.67 4.24 -2.08
N LEU A 139 1.27 4.47 -3.25
CA LEU A 139 2.09 3.45 -3.93
C LEU A 139 3.33 3.05 -3.12
N GLN A 140 3.90 4.00 -2.37
CA GLN A 140 4.97 3.72 -1.41
C GLN A 140 4.45 2.92 -0.22
N LYS A 141 3.23 3.23 0.25
CA LYS A 141 2.58 2.50 1.33
C LYS A 141 2.30 1.04 0.96
N LEU A 142 1.93 0.76 -0.30
CA LEU A 142 1.79 -0.62 -0.79
C LEU A 142 3.13 -1.37 -0.76
N CYS A 143 4.24 -0.69 -1.05
CA CYS A 143 5.56 -1.30 -0.95
C CYS A 143 5.98 -1.62 0.50
N GLU A 144 5.46 -0.89 1.50
CA GLU A 144 5.73 -1.19 2.91
C GLU A 144 5.20 -2.57 3.33
N GLU A 145 4.21 -3.13 2.63
CA GLU A 145 3.72 -4.49 2.89
C GLU A 145 4.80 -5.57 2.69
N MET A 146 5.82 -5.26 1.88
CA MET A 146 6.99 -6.12 1.67
C MET A 146 8.06 -5.97 2.78
N GLU A 147 7.74 -5.32 3.91
CA GLU A 147 8.66 -5.17 5.04
C GLU A 147 9.08 -6.51 5.64
N TYR A 148 8.19 -7.49 5.77
CA TYR A 148 8.52 -8.82 6.32
C TYR A 148 8.50 -9.90 5.23
N SER A 149 9.02 -9.57 4.04
CA SER A 149 9.07 -10.48 2.89
C SER A 149 9.88 -11.76 3.13
N ASP A 150 10.78 -11.76 4.11
CA ASP A 150 11.56 -12.91 4.57
C ASP A 150 10.66 -14.07 5.04
N LEU A 151 9.44 -13.77 5.53
CA LEU A 151 8.43 -14.79 5.81
C LEU A 151 8.03 -15.57 4.56
N LEU A 152 7.97 -14.91 3.40
CA LEU A 152 7.69 -15.56 2.11
C LEU A 152 8.88 -16.40 1.64
N ASP A 153 10.11 -15.97 1.91
CA ASP A 153 11.30 -16.78 1.62
C ASP A 153 11.31 -18.06 2.49
N HIS A 154 10.99 -17.95 3.78
CA HIS A 154 10.82 -19.11 4.66
C HIS A 154 9.69 -20.04 4.19
N ALA A 155 8.56 -19.46 3.78
CA ALA A 155 7.45 -20.21 3.19
C ALA A 155 7.89 -20.99 1.94
N SER A 156 8.67 -20.37 1.04
CA SER A 156 9.16 -21.00 -0.20
C SER A 156 10.14 -22.17 0.04
N GLN A 157 10.76 -22.23 1.22
CA GLN A 157 11.67 -23.30 1.63
C GLN A 157 10.95 -24.40 2.43
N THR A 158 9.69 -24.18 2.80
CA THR A 158 8.90 -25.12 3.60
C THR A 158 8.13 -26.05 2.68
N ASP A 159 8.50 -27.33 2.66
CA ASP A 159 7.86 -28.33 1.78
C ASP A 159 6.44 -28.69 2.21
N GLU A 160 6.17 -28.67 3.52
CA GLU A 160 4.85 -28.98 4.08
C GLU A 160 3.85 -27.83 3.79
N PRO A 161 2.78 -28.07 3.01
CA PRO A 161 1.87 -27.01 2.57
C PRO A 161 1.13 -26.25 3.67
N HIS A 162 0.71 -26.92 4.76
CA HIS A 162 -0.01 -26.26 5.85
C HIS A 162 0.90 -25.29 6.61
N LEU A 163 2.14 -25.68 6.89
CA LEU A 163 3.15 -24.87 7.53
C LEU A 163 3.63 -23.74 6.61
N ARG A 164 3.70 -23.98 5.30
CA ARG A 164 3.92 -22.92 4.32
C ARG A 164 2.82 -21.86 4.39
N LEU A 165 1.55 -22.27 4.50
CA LEU A 165 0.43 -21.34 4.68
C LEU A 165 0.50 -20.59 6.03
N VAL A 166 1.01 -21.21 7.11
CA VAL A 166 1.25 -20.51 8.39
C VAL A 166 2.19 -19.31 8.21
N TYR A 167 3.27 -19.45 7.43
CA TYR A 167 4.18 -18.33 7.14
C TYR A 167 3.53 -17.26 6.27
N VAL A 168 2.67 -17.65 5.32
CA VAL A 168 1.89 -16.70 4.52
C VAL A 168 0.89 -15.93 5.38
N VAL A 169 0.21 -16.58 6.32
CA VAL A 169 -0.65 -15.91 7.30
C VAL A 169 0.15 -14.90 8.14
N ALA A 170 1.34 -15.29 8.60
CA ALA A 170 2.22 -14.38 9.31
C ALA A 170 2.60 -13.15 8.47
N PHE A 171 2.93 -13.36 7.19
CA PHE A 171 3.21 -12.28 6.24
C PHE A 171 1.99 -11.35 6.10
N ILE A 172 0.80 -11.90 5.85
CA ILE A 172 -0.44 -11.12 5.69
C ILE A 172 -0.69 -10.24 6.91
N VAL A 173 -0.61 -10.77 8.13
CA VAL A 173 -0.82 -9.98 9.35
C VAL A 173 0.26 -8.91 9.52
N SER A 174 1.52 -9.23 9.21
CA SER A 174 2.63 -8.29 9.35
C SER A 174 2.44 -7.00 8.53
N THR A 175 1.73 -7.07 7.40
CA THR A 175 1.44 -5.90 6.54
C THR A 175 0.65 -4.79 7.25
N TYR A 176 -0.09 -5.13 8.31
CA TYR A 176 -0.91 -4.17 9.06
C TYR A 176 -0.15 -3.51 10.22
N SER A 177 1.00 -4.07 10.63
CA SER A 177 1.73 -3.68 11.85
C SER A 177 2.17 -2.20 11.85
N SER A 178 2.66 -1.71 10.71
CA SER A 178 3.15 -0.33 10.56
C SER A 178 2.05 0.73 10.79
N ASN A 179 0.78 0.37 10.62
CA ASN A 179 -0.33 1.30 10.77
C ASN A 179 -0.50 1.77 12.21
N HIS A 180 -0.13 0.95 13.19
CA HIS A 180 -0.25 1.27 14.61
C HIS A 180 0.47 2.59 14.94
N TYR A 181 1.72 2.72 14.48
CA TYR A 181 2.62 3.84 14.80
C TYR A 181 2.42 5.08 13.92
N ARG A 182 1.59 4.98 12.88
CA ARG A 182 1.38 6.03 11.87
C ARG A 182 -0.06 6.56 11.89
N THR A 183 -0.78 6.28 12.96
CA THR A 183 -2.17 6.71 13.12
C THR A 183 -2.30 8.23 13.06
N GLY A 184 -3.13 8.72 12.13
CA GLY A 184 -3.49 10.14 12.05
C GLY A 184 -2.70 10.97 11.05
N ARG A 185 -1.99 10.33 10.11
CA ARG A 185 -1.46 10.99 8.93
C ARG A 185 -2.03 10.37 7.66
N LYS A 186 -2.35 11.24 6.71
CA LYS A 186 -2.86 10.86 5.40
C LYS A 186 -1.70 10.64 4.43
N ASN A 187 -1.65 9.53 3.73
CA ASN A 187 -0.69 9.36 2.63
C ASN A 187 -1.10 10.25 1.44
N PHE A 188 -0.17 10.57 0.54
CA PHE A 188 -0.56 11.26 -0.69
C PHE A 188 -1.40 10.34 -1.57
N ASN A 189 -2.50 10.88 -2.10
CA ASN A 189 -3.28 10.23 -3.13
C ASN A 189 -2.47 10.28 -4.45
N PRO A 190 -2.18 9.14 -5.09
CA PRO A 190 -1.39 9.16 -6.31
C PRO A 190 -2.13 9.84 -7.46
N LEU A 191 -1.37 10.48 -8.35
CA LEU A 191 -1.89 10.95 -9.62
C LEU A 191 -2.15 9.76 -10.56
N LEU A 192 -3.07 9.90 -11.51
CA LEU A 192 -3.26 8.90 -12.56
C LEU A 192 -1.95 8.73 -13.37
N GLY A 193 -1.49 7.49 -13.52
CA GLY A 193 -0.21 7.14 -14.15
C GLY A 193 1.02 7.40 -13.28
N GLU A 194 0.86 7.82 -12.02
CA GLU A 194 1.97 7.85 -11.06
C GLU A 194 2.49 6.43 -10.85
N THR A 195 3.82 6.28 -10.80
CA THR A 195 4.49 5.01 -10.56
C THR A 195 5.43 5.10 -9.37
N TYR A 196 5.67 3.96 -8.73
CA TYR A 196 6.68 3.82 -7.70
C TYR A 196 7.41 2.49 -7.84
N GLU A 197 8.74 2.54 -7.86
CA GLU A 197 9.60 1.36 -7.91
C GLU A 197 10.48 1.25 -6.65
N CYS A 198 10.79 0.01 -6.25
CA CYS A 198 11.71 -0.25 -5.15
C CYS A 198 12.46 -1.56 -5.38
N ILE A 199 13.78 -1.48 -5.50
CA ILE A 199 14.65 -2.66 -5.61
C ILE A 199 15.35 -2.86 -4.26
N ARG A 200 15.09 -4.03 -3.65
CA ARG A 200 15.73 -4.47 -2.41
C ARG A 200 16.64 -5.65 -2.70
N GLU A 201 17.87 -5.37 -3.18
CA GLU A 201 18.91 -6.40 -3.33
C GLU A 201 19.16 -7.14 -2.01
N ASP A 202 19.09 -6.41 -0.90
CA ASP A 202 19.25 -6.94 0.46
C ASP A 202 18.13 -7.90 0.90
N LYS A 203 16.96 -7.84 0.25
CA LYS A 203 15.82 -8.75 0.47
C LYS A 203 15.48 -9.63 -0.74
N GLY A 204 16.24 -9.53 -1.82
CA GLY A 204 16.08 -10.37 -3.01
C GLY A 204 14.85 -10.08 -3.88
N TRP A 205 14.24 -8.90 -3.81
CA TRP A 205 13.02 -8.60 -4.60
C TRP A 205 13.02 -7.23 -5.29
N LYS A 206 12.18 -7.12 -6.32
CA LYS A 206 11.93 -5.89 -7.10
C LYS A 206 10.44 -5.61 -7.12
N PHE A 207 10.06 -4.39 -6.78
CA PHE A 207 8.67 -3.94 -6.67
C PHE A 207 8.38 -2.82 -7.66
N ILE A 208 7.19 -2.84 -8.25
CA ILE A 208 6.61 -1.77 -9.06
C ILE A 208 5.14 -1.58 -8.68
N ALA A 209 4.68 -0.34 -8.65
CA ALA A 209 3.28 0.02 -8.49
C ALA A 209 2.89 1.16 -9.41
N GLU A 210 1.61 1.20 -9.77
CA GLU A 210 1.02 2.22 -10.63
C GLU A 210 -0.41 2.56 -10.19
N GLN A 211 -0.77 3.84 -10.30
CA GLN A 211 -2.16 4.28 -10.21
C GLN A 211 -2.82 4.21 -11.59
N VAL A 212 -3.63 3.17 -11.81
CA VAL A 212 -4.22 2.85 -13.13
C VAL A 212 -5.60 3.44 -13.35
N SER A 213 -6.26 3.92 -12.30
CA SER A 213 -7.52 4.67 -12.41
C SER A 213 -7.64 5.71 -11.30
N HIS A 214 -8.32 6.82 -11.58
CA HIS A 214 -8.58 7.88 -10.61
C HIS A 214 -10.04 7.89 -10.12
N HIS A 215 -10.99 7.47 -10.96
CA HIS A 215 -12.41 7.40 -10.65
C HIS A 215 -13.01 6.09 -11.18
N PRO A 216 -13.20 5.06 -10.34
CA PRO A 216 -12.74 4.98 -8.95
C PRO A 216 -11.20 4.92 -8.84
N PRO A 217 -10.60 5.29 -7.71
CA PRO A 217 -9.16 5.17 -7.53
C PRO A 217 -8.75 3.70 -7.48
N ILE A 218 -7.89 3.27 -8.41
CA ILE A 218 -7.36 1.91 -8.48
C ILE A 218 -5.84 1.99 -8.55
N SER A 219 -5.18 1.35 -7.59
CA SER A 219 -3.73 1.14 -7.62
C SER A 219 -3.44 -0.35 -7.81
N VAL A 220 -2.42 -0.66 -8.60
CA VAL A 220 -1.91 -2.03 -8.76
C VAL A 220 -0.44 -2.06 -8.39
N CYS A 221 0.02 -3.20 -7.86
CA CYS A 221 1.44 -3.44 -7.66
C CYS A 221 1.82 -4.88 -7.97
N ALA A 222 3.10 -5.06 -8.28
CA ALA A 222 3.73 -6.35 -8.50
C ALA A 222 5.12 -6.37 -7.86
N CYS A 223 5.48 -7.51 -7.31
CA CYS A 223 6.77 -7.77 -6.69
C CYS A 223 7.31 -9.12 -7.20
N ASP A 224 8.50 -9.10 -7.78
CA ASP A 224 9.18 -10.27 -8.30
C ASP A 224 10.43 -10.60 -7.46
N SER A 225 10.55 -11.87 -7.08
CA SER A 225 11.65 -12.47 -6.33
C SER A 225 12.06 -13.80 -6.99
N PRO A 226 13.28 -14.32 -6.82
CA PRO A 226 13.62 -15.68 -7.22
C PRO A 226 12.68 -16.76 -6.65
N ASN A 227 12.05 -16.52 -5.50
CA ASN A 227 11.24 -17.50 -4.78
C ASN A 227 9.73 -17.34 -5.02
N PHE A 228 9.25 -16.12 -5.20
CA PHE A 228 7.82 -15.81 -5.28
C PHE A 228 7.52 -14.66 -6.25
N ILE A 229 6.27 -14.59 -6.68
CA ILE A 229 5.67 -13.45 -7.37
C ILE A 229 4.47 -13.00 -6.53
N PHE A 230 4.44 -11.74 -6.13
CA PHE A 230 3.31 -11.14 -5.43
C PHE A 230 2.69 -10.05 -6.31
N SER A 231 1.37 -10.03 -6.43
CA SER A 231 0.64 -8.94 -7.08
C SER A 231 -0.60 -8.59 -6.30
N GLN A 232 -1.00 -7.33 -6.41
CA GLN A 232 -2.11 -6.79 -5.65
C GLN A 232 -2.83 -5.73 -6.48
N LYS A 233 -4.16 -5.80 -6.44
CA LYS A 233 -5.05 -4.74 -6.90
C LYS A 233 -5.74 -4.15 -5.68
N ILE A 234 -5.71 -2.84 -5.55
CA ILE A 234 -6.33 -2.10 -4.46
C ILE A 234 -7.45 -1.24 -5.01
N PHE A 235 -8.66 -1.57 -4.56
CA PHE A 235 -9.96 -0.95 -4.88
C PHE A 235 -10.40 -0.98 -6.36
N PRO A 236 -11.73 -0.88 -6.61
CA PRO A 236 -12.74 -1.54 -5.79
C PRO A 236 -12.47 -3.05 -5.78
N ASP A 237 -12.75 -3.70 -4.64
CA ASP A 237 -12.48 -5.11 -4.36
C ASP A 237 -10.99 -5.48 -4.39
N SER A 238 -10.34 -5.29 -3.23
CA SER A 238 -8.92 -5.59 -3.10
C SER A 238 -8.66 -7.09 -3.20
N LEU A 239 -7.75 -7.48 -4.09
CA LEU A 239 -7.32 -8.86 -4.30
C LEU A 239 -5.80 -8.93 -4.25
N ASN A 240 -5.31 -9.89 -3.48
CA ASN A 240 -3.90 -10.22 -3.38
C ASN A 240 -3.66 -11.60 -3.99
N VAL A 241 -2.57 -11.74 -4.74
CA VAL A 241 -2.17 -12.99 -5.37
C VAL A 241 -0.69 -13.20 -5.10
N LEU A 242 -0.34 -14.36 -4.53
CA LEU A 242 1.02 -14.79 -4.28
C LEU A 242 1.24 -16.11 -5.02
N THR A 243 2.33 -16.25 -5.76
CA THR A 243 2.71 -17.50 -6.41
C THR A 243 4.10 -17.92 -5.96
N PHE A 244 4.23 -19.12 -5.38
CA PHE A 244 5.52 -19.72 -5.07
C PHE A 244 6.07 -20.47 -6.28
N LYS A 245 7.21 -20.00 -6.81
CA LYS A 245 7.79 -20.53 -8.07
C LYS A 245 8.19 -22.00 -7.95
N LYS A 246 8.76 -22.41 -6.81
CA LYS A 246 9.20 -23.79 -6.55
C LYS A 246 8.04 -24.79 -6.61
N TYR A 247 6.88 -24.44 -6.07
CA TYR A 247 5.74 -25.34 -5.92
C TYR A 247 4.67 -25.16 -7.00
N ASN A 248 4.78 -24.08 -7.80
CA ASN A 248 3.71 -23.62 -8.69
C ASN A 248 2.36 -23.53 -7.95
N GLU A 249 2.41 -23.02 -6.72
CA GLU A 249 1.25 -22.83 -5.84
C GLU A 249 0.85 -21.36 -5.84
N THR A 250 -0.42 -21.09 -6.11
CA THR A 250 -1.01 -19.74 -6.05
C THR A 250 -1.86 -19.62 -4.80
N ILE A 251 -1.67 -18.56 -4.03
CA ILE A 251 -2.43 -18.24 -2.82
C ILE A 251 -3.08 -16.88 -3.01
N ILE A 252 -4.38 -16.80 -2.74
CA ILE A 252 -5.18 -15.58 -2.88
C ILE A 252 -5.83 -15.19 -1.56
N TRP A 253 -5.96 -13.89 -1.31
CA TRP A 253 -6.69 -13.38 -0.15
C TRP A 253 -7.25 -11.96 -0.35
N ASN A 254 -8.31 -11.65 0.39
CA ASN A 254 -8.90 -10.30 0.51
C ASN A 254 -8.19 -9.47 1.60
N LYS A 255 -8.53 -8.18 1.72
CA LYS A 255 -8.11 -7.34 2.86
C LYS A 255 -9.20 -7.23 3.92
N CYS A 256 -8.81 -7.02 5.18
CA CYS A 256 -9.75 -6.71 6.26
C CYS A 256 -10.21 -5.25 6.19
N THR A 257 -11.18 -4.89 7.02
CA THR A 257 -11.59 -3.49 7.17
C THR A 257 -10.60 -2.75 8.07
N MET A 258 -10.29 -1.51 7.72
CA MET A 258 -9.48 -0.58 8.52
C MET A 258 -10.35 0.61 8.93
N CYS A 259 -10.35 0.96 10.21
CA CYS A 259 -11.10 2.10 10.74
C CYS A 259 -10.18 2.99 11.57
N ILE A 260 -10.21 4.29 11.31
CA ILE A 260 -9.53 5.27 12.17
C ILE A 260 -10.58 5.89 13.08
N HIS A 261 -10.41 5.67 14.38
CA HIS A 261 -11.27 6.24 15.39
C HIS A 261 -10.78 7.62 15.81
N ASN A 262 -11.72 8.44 16.30
CA ASN A 262 -11.44 9.75 16.87
C ASN A 262 -10.67 10.70 15.93
N VAL A 263 -10.92 10.65 14.62
CA VAL A 263 -10.21 11.44 13.59
C VAL A 263 -10.13 12.94 13.92
N LEU A 264 -11.16 13.46 14.60
CA LEU A 264 -11.27 14.86 15.03
C LEU A 264 -10.56 15.19 16.35
N SER A 265 -10.04 14.20 17.06
CA SER A 265 -9.36 14.31 18.35
C SER A 265 -7.84 14.12 18.20
N THR A 266 -7.11 14.38 19.28
CA THR A 266 -5.68 14.08 19.42
C THR A 266 -5.43 12.61 19.78
N ASP A 267 -6.38 11.94 20.46
CA ASP A 267 -6.32 10.50 20.77
C ASP A 267 -6.90 9.65 19.63
N ARG A 268 -6.25 9.73 18.47
CA ARG A 268 -6.57 8.88 17.31
C ARG A 268 -5.98 7.50 17.50
N TRP A 269 -6.74 6.49 17.12
CA TRP A 269 -6.28 5.11 17.09
C TRP A 269 -6.87 4.40 15.87
N ILE A 270 -6.15 3.40 15.38
CA ILE A 270 -6.57 2.58 14.25
C ILE A 270 -7.06 1.23 14.76
N ASP A 271 -8.13 0.74 14.17
CA ASP A 271 -8.63 -0.62 14.36
C ASP A 271 -8.65 -1.34 13.03
N HIS A 272 -8.38 -2.63 13.09
CA HIS A 272 -8.54 -3.56 11.99
C HIS A 272 -9.57 -4.60 12.42
N TYR A 273 -10.58 -4.85 11.60
CA TYR A 273 -11.58 -5.86 11.93
C TYR A 273 -12.14 -6.57 10.70
N GLY A 274 -12.72 -7.74 10.95
CA GLY A 274 -13.27 -8.62 9.94
C GLY A 274 -12.31 -9.74 9.54
N ASP A 275 -12.79 -10.58 8.63
CA ASP A 275 -12.11 -11.79 8.23
C ASP A 275 -11.31 -11.58 6.92
N VAL A 276 -10.07 -12.04 6.94
CA VAL A 276 -9.26 -12.30 5.74
C VAL A 276 -9.33 -13.79 5.45
N LEU A 277 -9.88 -14.12 4.30
CA LEU A 277 -9.99 -15.48 3.78
C LEU A 277 -8.83 -15.72 2.83
N VAL A 278 -8.05 -16.75 3.14
CA VAL A 278 -6.86 -17.15 2.37
C VAL A 278 -7.13 -18.52 1.76
N GLU A 279 -6.95 -18.62 0.45
CA GLU A 279 -7.15 -19.87 -0.29
C GLU A 279 -5.92 -20.18 -1.14
N SER A 280 -5.39 -21.40 -0.97
CA SER A 280 -4.33 -21.96 -1.81
C SER A 280 -4.93 -22.75 -2.98
N SER A 281 -4.25 -22.74 -4.13
CA SER A 281 -4.56 -23.59 -5.28
C SER A 281 -4.45 -25.08 -4.97
N LEU A 282 -3.87 -25.46 -3.84
CA LEU A 282 -3.85 -26.84 -3.32
C LEU A 282 -5.12 -27.21 -2.52
N GLY A 283 -6.09 -26.30 -2.41
CA GLY A 283 -7.36 -26.50 -1.68
C GLY A 283 -7.26 -26.28 -0.16
N ILE A 284 -6.09 -25.86 0.33
CA ILE A 284 -5.85 -25.53 1.74
C ILE A 284 -6.39 -24.13 2.01
N LYS A 285 -7.04 -23.94 3.16
CA LYS A 285 -7.70 -22.69 3.51
C LYS A 285 -7.21 -22.18 4.86
N SER A 286 -7.27 -20.87 5.02
CA SER A 286 -7.04 -20.20 6.29
C SER A 286 -7.99 -19.03 6.42
N ARG A 287 -8.49 -18.83 7.63
CA ARG A 287 -9.22 -17.61 8.00
C ARG A 287 -8.42 -16.88 9.06
N ILE A 288 -8.25 -15.58 8.87
CA ILE A 288 -7.61 -14.68 9.82
C ILE A 288 -8.68 -13.68 10.26
N SER A 289 -9.09 -13.74 11.53
CA SER A 289 -10.05 -12.83 12.11
C SER A 289 -9.34 -11.74 12.90
N PHE A 290 -9.42 -10.50 12.41
CA PHE A 290 -9.03 -9.32 13.16
C PHE A 290 -10.16 -8.98 14.12
N LEU A 291 -9.88 -9.10 15.42
CA LEU A 291 -10.89 -8.92 16.45
C LEU A 291 -11.03 -7.43 16.74
N GLN A 292 -12.26 -6.93 16.57
CA GLN A 292 -12.59 -5.53 16.85
C GLN A 292 -12.17 -5.19 18.29
N SER A 293 -11.41 -4.12 18.43
CA SER A 293 -10.88 -3.73 19.73
C SER A 293 -11.89 -2.90 20.51
N ASP A 294 -12.08 -3.24 21.79
CA ASP A 294 -12.80 -2.36 22.71
C ASP A 294 -12.00 -1.08 22.93
N TYR A 295 -12.71 0.06 22.99
CA TYR A 295 -12.12 1.39 23.25
C TYR A 295 -11.17 1.42 24.46
N ARG A 296 -11.44 0.59 25.48
CA ARG A 296 -10.69 0.53 26.75
C ARG A 296 -9.41 -0.29 26.67
N THR A 297 -9.41 -1.39 25.92
CA THR A 297 -8.33 -2.39 26.00
C THR A 297 -7.40 -2.32 24.80
N ARG A 298 -7.87 -1.88 23.62
CA ARG A 298 -7.07 -1.69 22.39
C ARG A 298 -6.09 -2.84 22.14
N LEU A 299 -6.54 -4.09 22.39
CA LEU A 299 -5.66 -5.24 22.43
C LEU A 299 -5.12 -5.62 21.06
N ASN A 300 -5.79 -5.18 19.98
CA ASN A 300 -5.34 -5.41 18.61
C ASN A 300 -5.14 -6.90 18.31
N ASN A 301 -6.04 -7.72 18.87
CA ASN A 301 -5.93 -9.17 18.81
C ASN A 301 -6.26 -9.66 17.41
N VAL A 302 -5.52 -10.69 17.00
CA VAL A 302 -5.77 -11.42 15.77
C VAL A 302 -5.72 -12.91 16.08
N VAL A 303 -6.66 -13.65 15.49
CA VAL A 303 -6.72 -15.10 15.57
C VAL A 303 -6.81 -15.65 14.15
N GLY A 304 -6.26 -16.83 13.93
CA GLY A 304 -6.39 -17.51 12.65
C GLY A 304 -6.30 -19.01 12.77
N ASP A 305 -6.70 -19.67 11.70
CA ASP A 305 -6.66 -21.11 11.55
C ASP A 305 -6.01 -21.50 10.22
N VAL A 306 -5.48 -22.72 10.13
CA VAL A 306 -5.15 -23.36 8.86
C VAL A 306 -5.90 -24.68 8.83
N GLU A 307 -6.69 -24.88 7.78
CA GLU A 307 -7.51 -26.06 7.56
C GLU A 307 -7.00 -26.86 6.37
N ASP A 308 -7.09 -28.18 6.45
CA ASP A 308 -6.79 -29.06 5.32
C ASP A 308 -7.90 -29.05 4.26
N VAL A 309 -7.70 -29.82 3.18
CA VAL A 309 -8.67 -29.93 2.08
C VAL A 309 -10.02 -30.51 2.50
N ASN A 310 -10.12 -31.14 3.68
CA ASN A 310 -11.34 -31.68 4.25
C ASN A 310 -11.98 -30.73 5.30
N GLY A 311 -11.43 -29.53 5.48
CA GLY A 311 -11.87 -28.57 6.50
C GLY A 311 -11.44 -28.94 7.92
N ARG A 312 -10.47 -29.84 8.08
CA ARG A 312 -9.95 -30.19 9.41
C ARG A 312 -8.90 -29.17 9.83
N LEU A 313 -9.09 -28.61 11.02
CA LEU A 313 -8.12 -27.72 11.66
C LEU A 313 -6.76 -28.41 11.86
N VAL A 314 -5.71 -27.82 11.28
CA VAL A 314 -4.31 -28.26 11.36
C VAL A 314 -3.50 -27.36 12.30
N HIS A 315 -3.59 -26.04 12.12
CA HIS A 315 -2.86 -25.06 12.94
C HIS A 315 -3.79 -23.99 13.49
N LYS A 316 -3.49 -23.55 14.72
CA LYS A 316 -4.07 -22.34 15.32
C LYS A 316 -3.02 -21.26 15.37
N ILE A 317 -3.41 -20.05 15.01
CA ILE A 317 -2.57 -18.86 15.00
C ILE A 317 -3.24 -17.82 15.89
N PHE A 318 -2.46 -17.12 16.70
CA PHE A 318 -2.96 -16.05 17.56
C PHE A 318 -1.87 -15.05 17.87
N GLY A 319 -2.26 -13.82 18.20
CA GLY A 319 -1.33 -12.79 18.62
C GLY A 319 -1.93 -11.41 18.52
N ARG A 320 -1.07 -10.42 18.29
CA ARG A 320 -1.43 -9.01 18.16
C ARG A 320 -0.82 -8.46 16.89
N TRP A 321 -1.65 -7.90 16.00
CA TRP A 321 -1.25 -7.53 14.63
C TRP A 321 -0.16 -6.45 14.54
N HIS A 322 0.14 -5.77 15.64
CA HIS A 322 1.14 -4.69 15.76
C HIS A 322 2.39 -5.11 16.55
N GLU A 323 2.48 -6.36 17.01
CA GLU A 323 3.60 -6.81 17.84
C GLU A 323 4.13 -8.17 17.40
N GLU A 324 3.30 -9.22 17.47
CA GLU A 324 3.77 -10.60 17.31
C GLU A 324 2.65 -11.60 17.03
N LEU A 325 3.03 -12.72 16.41
CA LEU A 325 2.18 -13.86 16.12
C LEU A 325 2.81 -15.17 16.58
N TYR A 326 1.94 -16.07 17.01
CA TYR A 326 2.28 -17.42 17.45
C TYR A 326 1.45 -18.47 16.72
N CYS A 327 2.04 -19.64 16.47
CA CYS A 327 1.37 -20.82 15.95
C CYS A 327 1.46 -21.98 16.95
N GLY A 328 0.33 -22.63 17.24
CA GLY A 328 0.23 -23.80 18.11
C GLY A 328 -0.83 -23.62 19.20
N THR A 329 -0.69 -24.40 20.27
CA THR A 329 -1.52 -24.29 21.48
C THR A 329 -0.73 -23.61 22.60
N ASP A 330 -1.40 -22.91 23.52
CA ASP A 330 -0.77 -21.98 24.50
C ASP A 330 0.50 -22.50 25.22
N LYS A 331 0.61 -23.81 25.46
CA LYS A 331 1.79 -24.41 26.14
C LYS A 331 2.94 -24.81 25.21
N ALA A 332 2.72 -24.87 23.90
CA ALA A 332 3.68 -25.30 22.88
C ALA A 332 3.74 -24.33 21.68
N ALA A 333 3.20 -23.12 21.85
CA ALA A 333 3.11 -22.12 20.79
C ALA A 333 4.50 -21.61 20.42
N LYS A 334 4.78 -21.57 19.11
CA LYS A 334 6.02 -21.02 18.56
C LYS A 334 5.74 -19.64 18.00
N CYS A 335 6.60 -18.67 18.30
CA CYS A 335 6.55 -17.37 17.65
C CYS A 335 6.90 -17.55 16.16
N ILE A 336 6.05 -17.05 15.28
CA ILE A 336 6.19 -17.14 13.82
C ILE A 336 6.49 -15.78 13.18
N TRP A 337 6.20 -14.68 13.86
CA TRP A 337 6.54 -13.32 13.45
C TRP A 337 6.57 -12.39 14.67
N ARG A 338 7.46 -11.40 14.62
CA ARG A 338 7.56 -10.29 15.56
C ARG A 338 8.11 -9.05 14.83
N GLN A 339 7.56 -7.88 15.16
CA GLN A 339 8.01 -6.58 14.67
C GLN A 339 9.33 -6.11 15.29
#